data_AF-A0A645FDP9-F1
#
_entry.id   AF-A0A645FDP9-F1
#
_cell.length_a   1.000
_cell.length_b   1.000
_cell.length_c   1.000
_cell.angle_alpha   90.00
_cell.angle_beta   90.00
_cell.angle_gamma   90.00
#
_symmetry.space_group_name_H-M   'P 1'
#
loop_
_entity.id
_entity.type
_entity.pdbx_description
1 polymer ?
#
loop_
_entity_poly.entity_id
_entity_poly.type
_entity_poly.pdbx_seq_one_letter_code
_entity_poly.pdbx_strand_id
1 'polypeptide(L)'
;MAEICTHNTSHEDIGRYKIPALLKRNLGESLRFEFFQGNEYPQDVSNYDLVVHCGGCMMTKKQMNNRLNLLNQVAVPVTNYGVLLAWGARILERSMKPFKNEL
;
A
#
# COMPACT_ATOMS: atom_id res chain seq x y z
N MET A 1 0.80 6.60 0.95
CA MET A 1 -0.43 5.78 1.04
C MET A 1 -1.32 6.10 -0.14
N ALA A 2 -1.79 5.10 -0.88
CA ALA A 2 -2.61 5.28 -2.08
C ALA A 2 -3.95 4.57 -1.94
N GLU A 3 -5.03 5.35 -1.85
CA GLU A 3 -6.40 4.88 -1.67
C GLU A 3 -7.26 5.24 -2.88
N ILE A 4 -8.18 4.34 -3.23
CA ILE A 4 -9.04 4.47 -4.42
C ILE A 4 -10.38 5.09 -4.08
N CYS A 5 -10.95 4.66 -2.96
CA CYS A 5 -12.24 5.12 -2.51
C CYS A 5 -12.12 6.46 -1.81
N THR A 6 -13.03 7.37 -2.13
CA THR A 6 -13.18 8.68 -1.49
C THR A 6 -14.21 8.65 -0.36
N HIS A 7 -14.79 7.48 -0.05
CA HIS A 7 -15.83 7.37 0.97
C HIS A 7 -15.24 7.22 2.38
N ASN A 8 -15.72 8.07 3.27
CA ASN A 8 -15.68 8.04 4.73
C ASN A 8 -14.40 7.51 5.40
N THR A 9 -13.49 8.42 5.75
CA THR A 9 -12.38 8.15 6.67
C THR A 9 -12.90 8.18 8.12
N SER A 10 -12.97 7.04 8.80
CA SER A 10 -13.29 6.97 10.23
C SER A 10 -12.04 7.21 11.09
N HIS A 11 -12.22 7.50 12.39
CA HIS A 11 -11.10 7.73 13.33
C HIS A 11 -10.18 6.50 13.51
N GLU A 12 -10.59 5.30 13.06
CA GLU A 12 -9.82 4.04 13.13
C GLU A 12 -9.31 3.54 11.77
N ASP A 13 -9.13 4.45 10.81
CA ASP A 13 -8.73 4.14 9.45
C ASP A 13 -7.43 3.30 9.37
N ILE A 14 -7.49 2.17 8.66
CA ILE A 14 -6.35 1.27 8.44
C ILE A 14 -5.22 1.99 7.71
N GLY A 15 -5.56 2.74 6.67
CA GLY A 15 -4.64 3.45 5.80
C GLY A 15 -4.04 4.69 6.47
N ARG A 16 -4.85 5.45 7.21
CA ARG A 16 -4.39 6.73 7.80
C ARG A 16 -3.81 6.62 9.21
N TYR A 17 -4.17 5.60 9.98
CA TYR A 17 -3.71 5.43 11.36
C TYR A 17 -2.96 4.12 11.59
N LYS A 18 -3.60 2.97 11.34
CA LYS A 18 -3.02 1.68 11.76
C LYS A 18 -1.72 1.35 11.03
N ILE A 19 -1.68 1.55 9.72
CA ILE A 19 -0.47 1.29 8.92
C ILE A 19 0.66 2.29 9.26
N PRO A 20 0.44 3.62 9.30
CA PRO A 20 1.48 4.55 9.71
C PRO A 20 2.03 4.26 11.12
N ALA A 21 1.15 3.97 12.09
CA ALA A 21 1.58 3.59 13.45
C ALA A 21 2.39 2.29 13.47
N LEU A 22 1.97 1.28 12.70
CA LEU A 22 2.71 0.03 12.55
C LEU A 22 4.09 0.27 11.96
N LEU A 23 4.20 1.05 10.89
CA LEU A 23 5.46 1.36 10.22
C LEU A 23 6.40 2.13 11.15
N LYS A 24 5.89 3.17 11.82
CA LYS A 24 6.67 3.94 12.79
C LYS A 24 7.21 3.07 13.93
N ARG A 25 6.38 2.17 14.47
CA ARG A 25 6.80 1.24 15.53
C ARG A 25 7.93 0.31 15.10
N ASN A 26 7.94 -0.13 13.84
CA ASN A 26 8.92 -1.12 13.36
C ASN A 26 10.16 -0.49 12.69
N LEU A 27 10.05 0.71 12.11
CA LEU A 27 11.11 1.35 11.32
C LEU A 27 11.57 2.71 11.87
N GLY A 28 10.84 3.30 12.82
CA GLY A 28 11.17 4.57 13.47
C GLY A 28 10.22 5.73 13.14
N GLU A 29 10.25 6.78 13.96
CA GLU A 29 9.35 7.94 13.89
C GLU A 29 9.66 8.95 12.78
N SER A 30 10.82 8.84 12.14
CA SER A 30 11.25 9.77 11.08
C SER A 30 10.55 9.57 9.73
N LEU A 31 9.71 8.53 9.60
CA LEU A 31 8.96 8.26 8.39
C LEU A 31 7.98 9.39 8.07
N ARG A 32 7.98 9.81 6.80
CA ARG A 32 7.04 10.79 6.25
C ARG A 32 5.97 10.07 5.45
N PHE A 33 4.72 10.47 5.64
CA PHE A 33 3.58 9.85 4.97
C PHE A 33 2.81 10.90 4.20
N GLU A 34 2.62 10.64 2.91
CA GLU A 34 1.68 11.38 2.06
C GLU A 34 0.52 10.47 1.68
N PHE A 35 -0.69 11.03 1.64
CA PHE A 35 -1.93 10.28 1.44
C PHE A 35 -2.61 10.75 0.16
N PHE A 36 -2.81 9.83 -0.77
CA PHE A 36 -3.49 10.07 -2.04
C PHE A 36 -4.83 9.34 -2.03
N GLN A 37 -5.88 10.04 -2.46
CA GLN A 37 -7.21 9.47 -2.64
C GLN A 37 -7.68 9.70 -4.07
N GLY A 38 -8.20 8.64 -4.69
CA GLY A 38 -8.79 8.69 -6.02
C GLY A 38 -8.04 7.86 -7.05
N ASN A 39 -8.36 8.11 -8.31
CA ASN A 39 -8.00 7.23 -9.43
C ASN A 39 -6.60 7.46 -9.99
N GLU A 40 -5.93 8.55 -9.63
CA GLU A 40 -4.63 8.91 -10.18
C GLU A 40 -3.60 9.11 -9.06
N TYR A 41 -2.36 8.71 -9.35
CA TYR A 41 -1.22 9.06 -8.53
C TYR A 41 -0.84 10.54 -8.75
N PRO A 42 -0.09 11.18 -7.84
CA PRO A 42 0.52 12.48 -8.12
C PRO A 42 1.37 12.40 -9.40
N GLN A 43 1.56 13.54 -10.06
CA GLN A 43 2.29 13.59 -11.34
C GLN A 43 3.71 13.02 -11.25
N ASP A 44 4.33 13.11 -10.08
CA ASP A 44 5.65 12.56 -9.82
C ASP A 44 5.63 11.64 -8.60
N VAL A 45 5.59 10.34 -8.87
CA VAL A 45 5.71 9.28 -7.86
C VAL A 45 7.15 8.85 -7.62
N SER A 46 8.11 9.31 -8.43
CA SER A 46 9.50 8.85 -8.36
C SER A 46 10.23 9.30 -7.09
N ASN A 47 9.71 10.31 -6.40
CA ASN A 47 10.26 10.83 -5.15
C ASN A 47 9.90 9.98 -3.90
N TYR A 48 9.12 8.91 -4.03
CA TYR A 48 8.73 8.07 -2.90
C TYR A 48 9.58 6.81 -2.79
N ASP A 49 10.03 6.49 -1.58
CA ASP A 49 10.76 5.24 -1.30
C ASP A 49 9.86 4.00 -1.32
N LEU A 50 8.55 4.16 -1.10
CA LEU A 50 7.58 3.07 -1.05
C LEU A 50 6.15 3.58 -1.28
N VAL A 51 5.41 2.91 -2.16
CA VAL A 51 3.97 3.05 -2.25
C VAL A 51 3.29 1.93 -1.46
N VAL A 52 2.38 2.32 -0.56
CA VAL A 52 1.46 1.39 0.11
C VAL A 52 0.07 1.61 -0.46
N HIS A 53 -0.40 0.65 -1.25
CA HIS A 53 -1.69 0.70 -1.93
C HIS A 53 -2.80 0.04 -1.08
N CYS A 54 -4.02 0.55 -1.15
CA CYS A 54 -5.16 -0.12 -0.51
C CYS A 54 -5.50 -1.46 -1.20
N GLY A 55 -6.49 -2.19 -0.67
CA GLY A 55 -6.93 -3.46 -1.26
C GLY A 55 -7.54 -3.35 -2.67
N GLY A 56 -7.81 -2.14 -3.17
CA GLY A 56 -8.34 -1.93 -4.53
C GLY A 56 -9.73 -2.53 -4.76
N CYS A 57 -10.56 -2.65 -3.73
CA CYS A 57 -11.88 -3.30 -3.79
C CYS A 57 -12.82 -2.71 -4.86
N MET A 58 -12.64 -1.43 -5.19
CA MET A 58 -13.42 -0.71 -6.21
C MET A 58 -12.67 -0.59 -7.56
N MET A 59 -11.58 -1.32 -7.77
CA MET A 59 -10.78 -1.28 -9.01
C MET A 59 -10.95 -2.54 -9.85
N THR A 60 -10.85 -2.36 -11.17
CA THR A 60 -10.64 -3.47 -12.10
C THR A 60 -9.18 -3.92 -12.12
N LYS A 61 -8.94 -5.18 -12.53
CA LYS A 61 -7.60 -5.72 -12.75
C LYS A 61 -6.76 -4.88 -13.72
N LYS A 62 -7.38 -4.34 -14.78
CA LYS A 62 -6.70 -3.46 -15.75
C LYS A 62 -6.20 -2.17 -15.09
N GLN A 63 -7.04 -1.51 -14.27
CA GLN A 63 -6.63 -0.30 -13.56
C GLN A 63 -5.50 -0.58 -12.56
N MET A 64 -5.56 -1.69 -11.83
CA MET A 64 -4.49 -2.11 -10.92
C MET A 64 -3.18 -2.34 -11.69
N ASN A 65 -3.21 -3.10 -12.78
CA ASN A 65 -2.01 -3.38 -13.58
C ASN A 65 -1.39 -2.10 -14.17
N ASN A 66 -2.22 -1.17 -14.66
CA ASN A 66 -1.73 0.12 -15.15
C ASN A 66 -0.96 0.89 -14.07
N ARG A 67 -1.46 0.88 -12.83
CA ARG A 67 -0.80 1.50 -11.69
C ARG A 67 0.52 0.83 -11.34
N LEU A 68 0.54 -0.50 -11.27
CA LEU A 68 1.76 -1.26 -10.99
C LEU A 68 2.81 -1.03 -12.08
N ASN A 69 2.39 -0.97 -13.35
CA ASN A 69 3.28 -0.67 -14.46
C ASN A 69 3.90 0.73 -14.34
N LEU A 70 3.14 1.76 -13.96
CA LEU A 70 3.67 3.10 -13.73
C LEU A 70 4.75 3.08 -12.64
N LEU A 71 4.48 2.44 -11.50
CA LEU A 71 5.44 2.35 -10.40
C LEU A 71 6.70 1.57 -10.78
N ASN A 72 6.54 0.48 -11.55
CA ASN A 72 7.65 -0.28 -12.07
C ASN A 72 8.52 0.54 -13.04
N GLN A 73 7.92 1.39 -13.88
CA GLN A 73 8.66 2.25 -14.81
C GLN A 73 9.55 3.27 -14.11
N VAL A 74 9.13 3.77 -12.95
CA VAL A 74 9.92 4.70 -12.12
C VAL A 74 10.70 4.02 -11.01
N ALA A 75 10.75 2.67 -11.01
CA ALA A 75 11.45 1.85 -10.02
C ALA A 75 11.04 2.09 -8.55
N VAL A 76 9.78 2.46 -8.32
CA VAL A 76 9.25 2.68 -6.96
C VAL A 76 8.59 1.38 -6.46
N PRO A 77 9.07 0.79 -5.34
CA PRO A 77 8.48 -0.43 -4.83
C PRO A 77 7.07 -0.18 -4.31
N VAL A 78 6.24 -1.23 -4.40
CA VAL A 78 4.84 -1.17 -3.98
C VAL A 78 4.48 -2.38 -3.13
N THR A 79 3.72 -2.13 -2.06
CA THR A 79 3.05 -3.15 -1.26
C THR A 79 1.59 -2.78 -1.06
N ASN A 80 0.84 -3.61 -0.34
CA ASN A 80 -0.56 -3.33 -0.02
C ASN A 80 -0.86 -3.53 1.47
N TYR A 81 -2.05 -3.07 1.88
CA TYR A 81 -2.49 -3.11 3.27
C TYR A 81 -2.43 -4.52 3.87
N GLY A 82 -2.90 -5.53 3.12
CA GLY A 82 -2.93 -6.92 3.59
C GLY A 82 -1.53 -7.48 3.82
N VAL A 83 -0.62 -7.30 2.86
CA VAL A 83 0.78 -7.76 2.96
C VAL A 83 1.48 -7.07 4.14
N LEU A 84 1.29 -5.76 4.28
CA LEU A 84 1.94 -4.99 5.33
C LEU A 84 1.42 -5.34 6.73
N LEU A 85 0.10 -5.53 6.87
CA LEU A 85 -0.50 -5.98 8.13
C LEU A 85 -0.04 -7.40 8.49
N ALA A 86 0.04 -8.31 7.53
CA ALA A 86 0.55 -9.66 7.74
C ALA A 86 2.02 -9.67 8.15
N TRP A 87 2.83 -8.79 7.56
CA TRP A 87 4.22 -8.56 7.96
C TRP A 87 4.30 -8.05 9.41
N GLY A 88 3.54 -7.01 9.73
CA GLY A 88 3.49 -6.41 11.06
C GLY A 88 3.01 -7.35 12.17
N ALA A 89 2.13 -8.29 11.83
CA ALA A 89 1.63 -9.33 12.72
C ALA A 89 2.51 -10.61 12.73
N ARG A 90 3.62 -10.63 11.98
CA ARG A 90 4.54 -11.78 11.85
C ARG A 90 3.87 -13.06 11.33
N ILE A 91 2.87 -12.92 10.46
CA ILE A 91 2.17 -14.04 9.82
C ILE A 91 2.34 -14.08 8.31
N LEU A 92 3.06 -13.13 7.70
CA LEU A 92 3.22 -13.04 6.25
C LEU A 92 3.72 -14.35 5.62
N GLU A 93 4.77 -14.97 6.17
CA GLU A 93 5.30 -16.22 5.62
C GLU A 93 4.24 -17.34 5.62
N ARG A 94 3.47 -17.45 6.71
CA ARG A 94 2.36 -18.40 6.82
C ARG A 94 1.27 -18.09 5.81
N SER A 95 0.90 -16.82 5.66
CA SER A 95 -0.14 -16.37 4.73
C SER A 95 0.24 -16.60 3.27
N MET A 96 1.54 -16.53 2.94
CA MET A 96 2.05 -16.75 1.58
C MET A 96 2.28 -18.24 1.25
N LYS A 97 2.28 -19.13 2.25
CA LYS A 97 2.54 -20.57 2.06
C LYS A 97 1.68 -21.22 0.95
N PRO A 98 0.37 -20.93 0.80
CA PRO A 98 -0.44 -21.52 -0.26
C PRO A 98 -0.02 -21.09 -1.68
N PHE A 99 0.60 -19.92 -1.81
CA PHE A 99 0.96 -19.30 -3.10
C PHE A 99 2.41 -19.57 -3.51
N LYS A 100 3.17 -20.37 -2.76
CA LYS A 100 4.61 -20.61 -3.01
C LYS A 100 4.94 -21.16 -4.40
N ASN A 101 4.00 -21.83 -5.05
CA ASN A 101 4.19 -22.40 -6.40
C ASN A 101 3.73 -21.46 -7.54
N GLU A 102 3.22 -20.27 -7.19
CA GLU A 102 2.67 -19.27 -8.13
C GLU A 102 3.52 -17.99 -8.22
N LEU A 103 4.56 -17.89 -7.38
CA LEU A 103 5.53 -16.79 -7.32
C LEU A 103 6.83 -17.19 -8.02
#